data_AF-A0A934GRC1-F1
#
_entry.id   AF-A0A934GRC1-F1
#
_cell.length_a   1.000
_cell.length_b   1.000
_cell.length_c   1.000
_cell.angle_alpha   90.00
_cell.angle_beta   90.00
_cell.angle_gamma   90.00
#
_symmetry.space_group_name_H-M   'P 1'
#
loop_
_entity.id
_entity.type
_entity.pdbx_description
1 polymer ?
#
loop_
_entity_poly.entity_id
_entity_poly.type
_entity_poly.pdbx_seq_one_letter_code
_entity_poly.pdbx_strand_id
1 'polypeptide(L)'
;MAKAQTRPTARIDKIVWRVRRMSRPTRIVVNMLISLVVVGLIGLPIMFLLSGSDSVEGGGVATIPVTVLAVIWLIAYGVGWWSMVGFDTDVEWVAHRPAGWMLVFGVTAFLIFVLEIILALLFGFVL
;
A
#
# COMPACT_ATOMS: atom_id res chain seq x y z
N MET A 1 9.60 -36.88 -2.65
CA MET A 1 9.44 -36.47 -4.07
C MET A 1 9.67 -34.97 -4.17
N ALA A 2 10.81 -34.55 -4.71
CA ALA A 2 11.07 -33.13 -4.96
C ALA A 2 10.20 -32.66 -6.14
N LYS A 3 9.20 -31.81 -5.88
CA LYS A 3 8.44 -31.16 -6.95
C LYS A 3 9.43 -30.36 -7.80
N ALA A 4 9.63 -30.79 -9.04
CA ALA A 4 10.35 -30.03 -10.04
C ALA A 4 9.81 -28.60 -10.05
N GLN A 5 10.64 -27.63 -9.70
CA GLN A 5 10.29 -26.21 -9.78
C GLN A 5 10.16 -25.86 -11.26
N THR A 6 8.95 -26.03 -11.79
CA THR A 6 8.57 -25.57 -13.13
C THR A 6 8.92 -24.08 -13.23
N ARG A 7 9.75 -23.73 -14.21
CA ARG A 7 10.12 -22.34 -14.49
C ARG A 7 8.84 -21.47 -14.50
N PRO A 8 8.80 -20.34 -13.78
CA PRO A 8 7.61 -19.49 -13.72
C PRO A 8 7.25 -19.02 -15.13
N THR A 9 6.12 -19.51 -15.64
CA THR A 9 5.65 -19.24 -17.01
C THR A 9 4.85 -17.94 -17.11
N ALA A 10 4.18 -17.51 -16.04
CA ALA A 10 3.45 -16.24 -15.98
C ALA A 10 4.29 -15.08 -15.42
N ARG A 11 4.01 -13.83 -15.86
CA ARG A 11 4.69 -12.62 -15.37
C ARG A 11 4.54 -12.43 -13.85
N ILE A 12 3.36 -12.70 -13.31
CA ILE A 12 3.09 -12.62 -11.85
C ILE A 12 3.92 -13.64 -11.07
N ASP A 13 4.15 -14.84 -11.59
CA ASP A 13 4.91 -15.87 -10.86
C ASP A 13 6.39 -15.47 -10.70
N LYS A 14 6.95 -14.71 -11.64
CA LYS A 14 8.29 -14.10 -11.49
C LYS A 14 8.32 -13.07 -10.36
N ILE A 15 7.25 -12.28 -10.20
CA ILE A 15 7.13 -11.29 -9.14
C ILE A 15 6.97 -11.98 -7.79
N VAL A 16 6.09 -12.98 -7.69
CA VAL A 16 5.92 -13.82 -6.50
C VAL A 16 7.26 -14.45 -6.08
N TRP A 17 8.04 -14.94 -7.05
CA TRP A 17 9.36 -15.48 -6.79
C TRP A 17 10.34 -14.43 -6.22
N ARG A 18 10.29 -13.18 -6.70
CA ARG A 18 11.07 -12.08 -6.12
C ARG A 18 10.65 -11.76 -4.70
N VAL A 19 9.34 -11.68 -4.43
CA VAL A 19 8.82 -11.43 -3.08
C VAL A 19 9.25 -12.53 -2.12
N ARG A 20 9.25 -13.80 -2.57
CA ARG A 20 9.70 -14.93 -1.75
C ARG A 20 11.16 -14.83 -1.30
N ARG A 21 12.03 -14.22 -2.11
CA ARG A 21 13.44 -14.01 -1.76
C ARG A 21 13.68 -12.85 -0.80
N MET A 22 12.67 -12.02 -0.54
CA MET A 22 12.80 -10.92 0.38
C MET A 22 12.81 -11.43 1.82
N SER A 23 13.76 -10.91 2.61
CA SER A 23 13.77 -11.15 4.05
C SER A 23 12.46 -10.66 4.68
N ARG A 24 12.04 -11.28 5.79
CA ARG A 24 10.86 -10.83 6.54
C ARG A 24 10.88 -9.32 6.88
N PRO A 25 11.98 -8.74 7.39
CA PRO A 25 12.01 -7.29 7.64
C PRO A 25 11.85 -6.47 6.37
N THR A 26 12.43 -6.89 5.24
CA THR A 26 12.21 -6.21 3.95
C THR A 26 10.74 -6.23 3.54
N ARG A 27 10.05 -7.36 3.72
CA ARG A 27 8.61 -7.50 3.39
C ARG A 27 7.75 -6.59 4.27
N ILE A 28 8.09 -6.45 5.55
CA ILE A 28 7.42 -5.52 6.47
C ILE A 28 7.61 -4.07 6.02
N VAL A 29 8.84 -3.66 5.71
CA VAL A 29 9.14 -2.30 5.24
C VAL A 29 8.40 -2.00 3.93
N VAL A 30 8.42 -2.91 2.97
CA VAL A 30 7.68 -2.75 1.71
C VAL A 30 6.18 -2.61 1.97
N ASN A 31 5.62 -3.43 2.86
CA ASN A 31 4.21 -3.32 3.23
C ASN A 31 3.88 -1.95 3.86
N MET A 32 4.72 -1.46 4.79
CA MET A 32 4.55 -0.15 5.39
C MET A 32 4.57 0.96 4.35
N LEU A 33 5.53 0.93 3.42
CA LEU A 33 5.65 1.93 2.36
C LEU A 33 4.43 1.93 1.45
N ILE A 34 3.98 0.76 0.99
CA ILE A 34 2.78 0.65 0.16
C ILE A 34 1.54 1.20 0.90
N SER A 35 1.39 0.84 2.18
CA SER A 35 0.25 1.30 2.98
C SER A 35 0.25 2.83 3.16
N LEU A 36 1.42 3.42 3.36
CA LEU A 36 1.57 4.87 3.48
C LEU A 36 1.25 5.60 2.16
N VAL A 37 1.70 5.06 1.03
CA VAL A 37 1.38 5.57 -0.31
C VAL A 37 -0.13 5.52 -0.58
N VAL A 38 -0.78 4.39 -0.28
CA VAL A 38 -2.23 4.23 -0.46
C VAL A 38 -3.00 5.25 0.37
N VAL A 39 -2.57 5.50 1.61
CA VAL A 39 -3.18 6.51 2.47
C VAL A 39 -2.95 7.92 1.96
N GLY A 40 -1.77 8.23 1.42
CA GLY A 40 -1.51 9.53 0.78
C GLY A 40 -2.45 9.75 -0.41
N LEU A 41 -2.53 8.76 -1.32
CA LEU A 41 -3.39 8.82 -2.51
C LEU A 41 -4.87 9.00 -2.19
N ILE A 42 -5.38 8.31 -1.16
CA ILE A 42 -6.79 8.40 -0.78
C ILE A 42 -7.02 9.64 0.10
N GLY A 43 -6.06 9.98 0.94
CA GLY A 43 -6.20 11.03 1.94
C GLY A 43 -6.15 12.43 1.37
N LEU A 44 -5.35 12.66 0.32
CA LEU A 44 -5.30 13.97 -0.35
C LEU A 44 -6.66 14.38 -0.95
N PRO A 45 -7.35 13.54 -1.74
CA PRO A 45 -8.71 13.82 -2.18
C PRO A 45 -9.71 14.03 -1.04
N ILE A 46 -9.65 13.21 0.02
CA ILE A 46 -10.54 13.36 1.19
C ILE A 46 -10.32 14.72 1.86
N MET A 47 -9.06 15.10 2.09
CA MET A 47 -8.72 16.40 2.68
C MET A 47 -9.18 17.55 1.79
N PHE A 48 -9.00 17.44 0.47
CA PHE A 48 -9.43 18.46 -0.48
C PHE A 48 -10.95 18.61 -0.53
N LEU A 49 -11.70 17.49 -0.57
CA LEU A 49 -13.16 17.48 -0.54
C LEU A 49 -13.73 18.07 0.75
N LEU A 50 -13.10 17.79 1.89
CA LEU A 50 -13.53 18.31 3.19
C LEU A 50 -13.18 19.80 3.35
N SER A 51 -12.02 20.23 2.85
CA SER A 51 -11.57 21.62 2.92
C SER A 51 -12.34 22.56 1.98
N GLY A 52 -12.87 22.04 0.86
CA GLY A 52 -13.71 22.78 -0.08
C GLY A 52 -15.16 22.99 0.36
N SER A 53 -15.57 22.44 1.52
CA SER A 53 -16.89 22.68 2.10
C SER A 53 -16.79 23.76 3.19
N ASP A 54 -17.18 25.00 2.85
CA ASP A 54 -17.13 26.21 3.68
C ASP A 54 -17.98 26.20 4.98
N SER A 55 -18.31 25.04 5.56
CA SER A 55 -19.30 24.99 6.64
C SER A 55 -19.14 23.82 7.60
N VAL A 56 -18.12 23.83 8.47
CA VAL A 56 -18.27 23.18 9.79
C VAL A 56 -17.43 23.92 10.83
N GLU A 57 -18.08 24.80 11.59
CA GLU A 57 -17.52 25.39 12.81
C GLU A 57 -17.39 24.30 13.90
N GLY A 58 -16.21 24.20 14.51
CA GLY A 58 -16.00 23.47 15.78
C GLY A 58 -14.89 22.42 15.72
N GLY A 59 -14.00 22.44 16.72
CA GLY A 59 -12.73 21.69 16.81
C GLY A 59 -12.77 20.15 16.72
N GLY A 60 -13.87 19.52 16.28
CA GLY A 60 -13.94 18.09 15.94
C GLY A 60 -13.56 17.76 14.49
N VAL A 61 -13.41 18.76 13.61
CA VAL A 61 -13.22 18.57 12.16
C VAL A 61 -11.84 18.01 11.80
N ALA A 62 -10.80 18.23 12.60
CA ALA A 62 -9.48 17.63 12.32
C ALA A 62 -9.38 16.16 12.75
N THR A 63 -10.17 15.73 13.75
CA THR A 63 -10.11 14.37 14.29
C THR A 63 -10.78 13.34 13.38
N ILE A 64 -11.85 13.72 12.69
CA ILE A 64 -12.61 12.82 11.78
C ILE A 64 -11.76 12.40 10.57
N PRO A 65 -11.11 13.31 9.81
CA PRO A 65 -10.23 12.96 8.69
C PRO A 65 -9.07 12.07 9.16
N VAL A 66 -8.40 12.44 10.25
CA VAL A 66 -7.26 11.67 10.75
C VAL A 66 -7.67 10.25 11.18
N THR A 67 -8.83 10.10 11.83
CA THR A 67 -9.33 8.78 12.23
C THR A 67 -9.68 7.91 11.01
N VAL A 68 -10.32 8.50 9.98
CA VAL A 68 -10.62 7.80 8.73
C VAL A 68 -9.34 7.36 8.03
N LEU A 69 -8.33 8.24 7.94
CA LEU A 69 -7.03 7.91 7.35
C LEU A 69 -6.30 6.81 8.13
N ALA A 70 -6.35 6.87 9.47
CA ALA A 70 -5.77 5.82 10.31
C ALA A 70 -6.46 4.46 10.10
N VAL A 71 -7.79 4.43 9.97
CA VAL A 71 -8.54 3.20 9.67
C VAL A 71 -8.18 2.66 8.29
N ILE A 72 -8.14 3.52 7.26
CA ILE A 72 -7.72 3.12 5.91
C ILE A 72 -6.30 2.57 5.92
N TRP A 73 -5.38 3.22 6.65
CA TRP A 73 -4.01 2.76 6.82
C TRP A 73 -3.96 1.37 7.44
N LEU A 74 -4.68 1.15 8.54
CA LEU A 74 -4.73 -0.14 9.23
C LEU A 74 -5.28 -1.25 8.34
N ILE A 75 -6.31 -0.95 7.53
CA ILE A 75 -6.88 -1.91 6.56
C ILE A 75 -5.84 -2.25 5.49
N ALA A 76 -5.23 -1.24 4.86
CA ALA A 76 -4.21 -1.44 3.83
C ALA A 76 -3.02 -2.23 4.37
N TYR A 77 -2.55 -1.86 5.56
CA TYR A 77 -1.45 -2.52 6.25
C TYR A 77 -1.78 -3.96 6.63
N GLY A 78 -2.99 -4.23 7.13
CA GLY A 78 -3.45 -5.57 7.48
C GLY A 78 -3.57 -6.49 6.27
N VAL A 79 -4.14 -5.99 5.16
CA VAL A 79 -4.22 -6.74 3.88
C VAL A 79 -2.82 -7.04 3.34
N GLY A 80 -1.93 -6.06 3.38
CA GLY A 80 -0.55 -6.25 2.96
C GLY A 80 0.25 -7.15 3.91
N TRP A 81 -0.05 -7.14 5.20
CA TRP A 81 0.56 -8.04 6.19
C TRP A 81 0.16 -9.48 5.90
N TRP A 82 -1.13 -9.74 5.71
CA TRP A 82 -1.66 -11.05 5.35
C TRP A 82 -1.06 -11.56 4.02
N SER A 83 -0.96 -10.68 3.02
CA SER A 83 -0.54 -11.07 1.67
C SER A 83 0.98 -11.16 1.49
N MET A 84 1.80 -10.33 2.16
CA MET A 84 3.26 -10.24 1.94
C MET A 84 4.11 -10.68 3.13
N VAL A 85 3.63 -10.54 4.37
CA VAL A 85 4.46 -10.82 5.56
C VAL A 85 4.17 -12.21 6.12
N GLY A 86 2.89 -12.52 6.30
CA GLY A 86 2.44 -13.71 7.02
C GLY A 86 2.48 -13.53 8.54
N PHE A 87 1.72 -14.36 9.24
CA PHE A 87 1.77 -14.44 10.69
C PHE A 87 2.90 -15.38 11.13
N ASP A 88 3.51 -15.09 12.28
CA ASP A 88 4.42 -16.05 12.92
C ASP A 88 3.58 -17.23 13.39
N THR A 89 3.52 -18.24 12.54
CA THR A 89 2.91 -19.53 12.82
C THR A 89 3.98 -20.58 12.57
N ASP A 90 3.83 -21.78 13.10
CA ASP A 90 4.80 -22.87 12.92
C ASP A 90 4.99 -23.29 11.44
N VAL A 91 4.22 -22.70 10.52
CA VAL A 91 4.31 -22.88 9.08
C VAL A 91 5.13 -21.74 8.47
N GLU A 92 6.24 -22.08 7.80
CA GLU A 92 7.03 -21.11 7.05
C GLU A 92 6.15 -20.40 6.01
N TRP A 93 6.08 -19.07 6.09
CA TRP A 93 5.28 -18.29 5.14
C TRP A 93 5.79 -18.47 3.71
N VAL A 94 4.86 -18.71 2.77
CA VAL A 94 5.17 -18.86 1.35
C VAL A 94 4.49 -17.75 0.56
N ALA A 95 5.26 -17.06 -0.29
CA ALA A 95 4.69 -16.07 -1.20
C ALA A 95 3.72 -16.74 -2.19
N HIS A 96 2.48 -16.26 -2.20
CA HIS A 96 1.44 -16.67 -3.14
C HIS A 96 1.10 -15.53 -4.10
N ARG A 97 0.23 -15.79 -5.08
CA ARG A 97 -0.21 -14.77 -6.07
C ARG A 97 -0.68 -13.45 -5.46
N PRO A 98 -1.41 -13.40 -4.31
CA PRO A 98 -1.78 -12.14 -3.67
C PRO A 98 -0.58 -11.25 -3.32
N ALA A 99 0.55 -11.83 -2.90
CA ALA A 99 1.77 -11.08 -2.60
C ALA A 99 2.33 -10.37 -3.83
N GLY A 100 2.27 -11.06 -4.98
CA GLY A 100 2.70 -10.50 -6.26
C GLY A 100 1.81 -9.34 -6.72
N TRP A 101 0.49 -9.50 -6.59
CA TRP A 101 -0.47 -8.44 -6.90
C TRP A 101 -0.33 -7.25 -5.96
N MET A 102 -0.19 -7.47 -4.65
CA MET A 102 0.04 -6.40 -3.68
C MET A 102 1.26 -5.55 -4.06
N LEU A 103 2.37 -6.20 -4.46
CA LEU A 103 3.56 -5.48 -4.91
C LEU A 103 3.28 -4.69 -6.20
N VAL A 104 2.58 -5.27 -7.18
CA VAL A 104 2.23 -4.57 -8.43
C VAL A 104 1.36 -3.36 -8.13
N PHE A 105 0.28 -3.53 -7.37
CA PHE A 105 -0.61 -2.44 -6.95
C PHE A 105 0.15 -1.37 -6.18
N GLY A 106 1.02 -1.76 -5.25
CA GLY A 106 1.82 -0.82 -4.48
C GLY A 106 2.80 -0.01 -5.34
N VAL A 107 3.46 -0.64 -6.31
CA VAL A 107 4.34 0.06 -7.26
C VAL A 107 3.53 1.00 -8.16
N THR A 108 2.38 0.55 -8.67
CA THR A 108 1.50 1.39 -9.50
C THR A 108 0.97 2.59 -8.70
N ALA A 109 0.51 2.36 -7.47
CA ALA A 109 0.08 3.41 -6.55
C ALA A 109 1.21 4.42 -6.29
N PHE A 110 2.44 3.94 -6.04
CA PHE A 110 3.58 4.81 -5.84
C PHE A 110 3.88 5.68 -7.06
N LEU A 111 3.81 5.12 -8.27
CA LEU A 111 4.01 5.89 -9.50
C LEU A 111 2.94 6.97 -9.70
N ILE A 112 1.68 6.64 -9.42
CA ILE A 112 0.57 7.61 -9.47
C ILE A 112 0.81 8.72 -8.44
N PHE A 113 1.20 8.37 -7.22
CA PHE A 113 1.46 9.33 -6.15
C PHE A 113 2.62 10.28 -6.50
N VAL A 114 3.71 9.75 -7.05
CA VAL A 114 4.83 10.57 -7.54
C VAL A 114 4.37 11.49 -8.67
N LEU A 115 3.55 11.00 -9.60
CA LEU A 115 3.00 11.80 -10.68
C LEU A 115 2.12 12.94 -10.15
N GLU A 116 1.26 12.68 -9.16
CA GLU A 116 0.46 13.71 -8.51
C GLU A 116 1.32 14.78 -7.84
N ILE A 117 2.38 14.40 -7.13
CA ILE A 117 3.33 15.36 -6.54
C ILE A 117 3.98 16.21 -7.63
N ILE A 118 4.45 15.60 -8.73
CA ILE A 118 5.05 16.34 -9.84
C ILE A 118 4.06 17.33 -10.44
N LEU A 119 2.81 16.90 -10.68
CA LEU A 119 1.76 17.76 -11.21
C LEU A 119 1.44 18.90 -10.24
N ALA A 120 1.29 18.62 -8.95
CA ALA A 120 1.05 19.62 -7.92
C ALA A 120 2.16 20.69 -7.90
N LEU A 121 3.43 20.25 -7.93
CA LEU A 121 4.59 21.14 -8.02
C LEU A 121 4.60 21.97 -9.32
N LEU A 122 4.25 21.37 -10.47
CA LEU A 122 4.23 22.06 -11.76
C LEU A 122 3.13 23.12 -11.87
N PHE A 123 1.96 22.86 -11.29
CA PHE A 123 0.79 23.74 -11.38
C PHE A 123 0.64 24.68 -10.16
N GLY A 124 1.59 24.67 -9.23
CA GLY A 124 1.59 25.55 -8.06
C GLY A 124 0.53 25.22 -7.01
N PHE A 125 -0.07 24.02 -7.08
CA PHE A 125 -0.88 23.50 -5.99
C PHE A 125 0.07 23.03 -4.90
N VAL A 126 0.17 23.80 -3.81
CA VAL A 126 0.74 23.28 -2.57
C VAL A 126 -0.26 22.25 -2.04
N LEU A 127 0.13 20.98 -2.13
CA LEU A 127 -0.57 19.85 -1.50
C LEU A 127 -0.66 20.02 0.02
#